data_AF-A0A5C3KAT2-F1
#
_entry.id   AF-A0A5C3KAT2-F1
#
_cell.length_a   1.000
_cell.length_b   1.000
_cell.length_c   1.000
_cell.angle_alpha   90.00
_cell.angle_beta   90.00
_cell.angle_gamma   90.00
#
_symmetry.space_group_name_H-M   'P 1'
#
loop_
_entity.id
_entity.type
_entity.pdbx_description
1 polymer ?
#
loop_
_entity_poly.entity_id
_entity_poly.type
_entity_poly.pdbx_seq_one_letter_code
_entity_poly.pdbx_strand_id
1 'polypeptide(L)'
;IQVISFAAQLYASPHYWKQPYHTSKLSRAEWVNELLNGHPDRIWTELGMCLHVFLLFVHELRVTAGLDDSRWGVSLNEKAAIFLY
;
A
#
# COMPACT_ATOMS: atom_id res chain seq x y z
N ILE A 1 -29.97 8.55 30.71
CA ILE A 1 -28.76 7.90 31.30
C ILE A 1 -28.33 6.67 30.48
N GLN A 2 -29.23 5.75 30.13
CA GLN A 2 -28.94 4.51 29.39
C GLN A 2 -28.30 4.73 28.00
N VAL A 3 -28.76 5.73 27.22
CA VAL A 3 -28.30 5.96 25.83
C VAL A 3 -26.83 6.42 25.76
N ILE A 4 -26.40 7.25 26.71
CA ILE A 4 -25.03 7.78 26.74
C ILE A 4 -24.02 6.67 27.08
N SER A 5 -24.38 5.80 28.02
CA SER A 5 -23.55 4.65 28.40
C SER A 5 -23.40 3.66 27.25
N PHE A 6 -24.47 3.42 26.49
CA PHE A 6 -24.45 2.52 25.34
C PHE A 6 -23.60 3.08 24.20
N ALA A 7 -23.73 4.39 23.92
CA ALA A 7 -22.88 5.07 22.95
C ALA A 7 -21.40 4.99 23.37
N ALA A 8 -21.08 5.29 24.63
CA ALA A 8 -19.71 5.23 25.14
C ALA A 8 -19.11 3.82 25.01
N GLN A 9 -19.86 2.76 25.32
CA GLN A 9 -19.42 1.37 25.12
C GLN A 9 -19.23 1.01 23.65
N LEU A 10 -20.07 1.53 22.75
CA LEU A 10 -19.92 1.35 21.31
C LEU A 10 -18.64 2.02 20.82
N TYR A 11 -18.41 3.30 21.15
CA TYR A 11 -17.21 4.04 20.76
C TYR A 11 -15.92 3.44 21.35
N ALA A 12 -15.97 2.91 22.57
CA ALA A 12 -14.82 2.26 23.22
C ALA A 12 -14.53 0.85 22.69
N SER A 13 -15.41 0.28 21.86
CA SER A 13 -15.18 -1.04 21.27
C SER A 13 -13.98 -0.99 20.31
N PRO A 14 -13.00 -1.90 20.44
CA PRO A 14 -11.86 -2.01 19.52
C PRO A 14 -12.26 -2.22 18.06
N HIS A 15 -13.52 -2.61 17.81
CA HIS A 15 -14.08 -2.84 16.49
C HIS A 15 -14.83 -1.64 15.92
N TYR A 16 -15.14 -0.62 16.73
CA TYR A 16 -15.92 0.53 16.29
C TYR A 16 -15.18 1.35 15.22
N TRP A 17 -13.87 1.51 15.39
CA TRP A 17 -13.02 2.23 14.45
C TRP A 17 -12.32 1.33 13.41
N LYS A 18 -12.72 0.05 13.30
CA LYS A 18 -12.21 -0.84 12.25
C LYS A 18 -12.87 -0.53 10.91
N GLN A 19 -12.47 0.59 10.32
CA GLN A 19 -12.69 0.79 8.89
C GLN A 19 -11.78 -0.19 8.13
N PRO A 20 -12.24 -0.80 7.03
CA PRO A 20 -11.35 -1.52 6.13
C PRO A 20 -10.30 -0.53 5.63
N TYR A 21 -9.04 -0.73 6.05
CA TYR A 21 -7.92 0.13 5.62
C TYR A 21 -7.79 0.11 4.08
N HIS A 22 -8.11 -1.04 3.48
CA HIS A 22 -8.19 -1.24 2.04
C HIS A 22 -9.66 -1.44 1.62
N THR A 23 -10.35 -0.36 1.26
CA THR A 23 -11.71 -0.44 0.69
C THR A 23 -11.71 -0.61 -0.83
N SER A 24 -10.57 -0.38 -1.48
CA SER A 24 -10.41 -0.53 -2.92
C SER A 24 -10.18 -2.00 -3.26
N LYS A 25 -11.09 -2.57 -4.04
CA LYS A 25 -10.97 -3.89 -4.69
C LYS A 25 -9.89 -3.92 -5.80
N LEU A 26 -8.87 -3.07 -5.69
CA LEU A 26 -7.78 -2.97 -6.65
C LEU A 26 -6.98 -4.25 -6.56
N SER A 27 -6.74 -4.88 -7.70
CA SER A 27 -5.65 -5.82 -7.83
C SER A 27 -4.36 -5.14 -7.40
N ARG A 28 -3.40 -5.94 -6.94
CA ARG A 28 -2.12 -5.41 -6.45
C ARG A 28 -1.39 -4.57 -7.51
N ALA A 29 -1.52 -4.95 -8.77
CA ALA A 29 -1.02 -4.19 -9.92
C ALA A 29 -1.67 -2.80 -10.02
N GLU A 30 -2.99 -2.71 -9.86
CA GLU A 30 -3.71 -1.43 -9.92
C GLU A 30 -3.37 -0.53 -8.73
N TRP A 31 -3.17 -1.10 -7.54
CA TRP A 31 -2.70 -0.34 -6.38
C TRP A 31 -1.30 0.25 -6.59
N VAL A 32 -0.35 -0.54 -7.11
CA VAL A 32 0.99 -0.03 -7.45
C VAL A 32 0.92 1.05 -8.53
N ASN A 33 0.07 0.88 -9.53
CA ASN A 33 -0.17 1.92 -10.53
C ASN A 33 -0.75 3.20 -9.92
N GLU A 34 -1.64 3.10 -8.93
CA GLU A 34 -2.15 4.27 -8.20
C GLU A 34 -1.04 4.95 -7.39
N LEU A 35 -0.12 4.20 -6.77
CA LEU A 35 1.01 4.79 -6.06
C LEU A 35 1.98 5.51 -7.00
N LEU A 36 2.25 4.95 -8.18
CA LEU A 36 3.17 5.52 -9.16
C LEU A 36 2.61 6.77 -9.85
N ASN A 37 1.31 6.79 -10.12
CA ASN A 37 0.64 7.88 -10.84
C ASN A 37 -0.10 8.87 -9.92
N GLY A 38 -0.23 8.53 -8.64
CA GLY A 38 -0.95 9.31 -7.64
C GLY A 38 -0.11 10.43 -7.04
N HIS A 39 -0.58 10.95 -5.90
CA HIS A 39 0.11 12.01 -5.19
C HIS A 39 1.45 11.49 -4.60
N PRO A 40 2.56 12.22 -4.72
CA PRO A 40 3.88 11.80 -4.21
C PRO A 40 3.89 11.44 -2.71
N ASP A 41 3.05 12.10 -1.92
CA ASP A 41 2.95 11.80 -0.49
C ASP A 41 2.36 10.42 -0.20
N ARG A 42 1.55 9.86 -1.12
CA ARG A 42 0.97 8.53 -0.93
C ARG A 42 2.03 7.45 -0.99
N ILE A 43 2.93 7.50 -1.98
CA ILE A 43 4.02 6.51 -2.05
C ILE A 43 5.00 6.65 -0.89
N TRP A 44 5.21 7.86 -0.38
CA TRP A 44 5.98 8.07 0.84
C TRP A 44 5.31 7.45 2.06
N THR A 45 3.99 7.65 2.20
CA THR A 45 3.21 7.13 3.33
C THR A 45 3.15 5.60 3.30
N GLU A 46 3.00 5.01 2.11
CA GLU A 46 2.78 3.57 1.94
C GLU A 46 4.08 2.76 1.84
N LEU A 47 5.11 3.26 1.17
CA LEU A 47 6.39 2.54 0.95
C LEU A 47 7.57 3.13 1.74
N GLY A 48 7.36 4.25 2.45
CA GLY A 48 8.41 4.92 3.22
C GLY A 48 9.46 5.66 2.38
N MET A 49 9.22 5.86 1.08
CA MET A 49 10.17 6.52 0.18
C MET A 49 9.49 7.32 -0.93
N CYS A 50 10.19 8.32 -1.49
CA CYS A 50 9.69 9.11 -2.60
C CYS A 50 9.62 8.29 -3.89
N LEU A 51 8.74 8.69 -4.83
CA LEU A 51 8.56 8.05 -6.13
C LEU A 51 9.87 7.84 -6.90
N HIS A 52 10.71 8.87 -6.98
CA HIS A 52 11.98 8.78 -7.71
C HIS A 52 12.95 7.79 -7.06
N VAL A 53 12.95 7.67 -5.73
CA VAL A 53 13.78 6.70 -4.99
C VAL A 53 13.28 5.29 -5.25
N PHE A 54 11.96 5.08 -5.24
CA PHE A 54 11.37 3.78 -5.57
C PHE A 54 11.71 3.33 -7.01
N LEU A 55 11.61 4.24 -7.98
CA LEU A 55 11.98 3.94 -9.38
C LEU A 55 13.46 3.59 -9.52
N LEU A 56 14.35 4.33 -8.83
CA LEU A 56 15.78 4.02 -8.83
C LEU A 56 16.06 2.67 -8.15
N PHE A 57 15.39 2.37 -7.03
CA PHE A 57 15.48 1.09 -6.35
C PHE A 57 15.09 -0.07 -7.28
N VAL A 58 13.97 0.02 -7.98
CA VAL A 58 13.54 -1.01 -8.94
C VAL A 58 14.52 -1.14 -10.11
N HIS A 59 15.03 -0.01 -10.62
CA HIS A 59 16.05 -0.02 -11.66
C HIS A 59 17.31 -0.76 -11.21
N GLU A 60 17.81 -0.46 -10.01
CA GLU A 60 18.98 -1.14 -9.45
C GLU A 60 18.73 -2.64 -9.24
N LEU A 61 17.54 -3.04 -8.78
CA LEU A 61 17.19 -4.47 -8.69
C LEU A 61 17.25 -5.17 -10.05
N ARG A 62 16.82 -4.50 -11.12
CA ARG A 62 16.89 -5.05 -12.47
C ARG A 62 18.32 -5.14 -12.97
N VAL A 63 19.12 -4.09 -12.79
CA VAL A 63 20.48 -4.01 -13.36
C VAL A 63 21.49 -4.82 -12.55
N THR A 64 21.45 -4.74 -11.22
CA THR A 64 22.47 -5.34 -10.35
C THR A 64 22.15 -6.78 -9.94
N ALA A 65 20.87 -7.07 -9.66
CA ALA A 65 20.43 -8.40 -9.22
C ALA A 65 19.84 -9.24 -10.37
N GLY A 66 19.66 -8.67 -11.55
CA GLY A 66 19.08 -9.37 -12.71
C GLY A 66 17.62 -9.78 -12.51
N LEU A 67 16.91 -9.11 -11.59
CA LEU A 67 15.51 -9.39 -11.34
C LEU A 67 14.65 -8.80 -12.45
N ASP A 68 13.63 -9.55 -12.86
CA ASP A 68 12.70 -9.11 -13.89
C ASP A 68 11.26 -9.48 -13.54
N ASP A 69 10.35 -9.07 -14.41
CA ASP A 69 8.94 -9.41 -14.34
C ASP A 69 8.78 -10.95 -14.36
N SER A 70 7.81 -11.45 -13.59
CA SER A 70 7.56 -12.89 -13.57
C SER A 70 6.84 -13.33 -14.85
N ARG A 71 7.03 -14.60 -15.23
CA ARG A 71 6.29 -15.23 -16.34
C ARG A 71 4.77 -15.24 -16.18
N TRP A 72 4.27 -15.02 -14.96
CA TRP A 72 2.86 -15.05 -14.61
C TRP A 72 2.23 -13.65 -14.58
N GLY A 73 2.93 -12.64 -15.10
CA GLY A 73 2.41 -11.28 -15.24
C GLY A 73 2.59 -10.38 -14.01
N VAL A 74 3.28 -10.83 -12.96
CA VAL A 74 3.63 -9.98 -11.81
C VAL A 74 4.86 -9.14 -12.14
N SER A 75 4.68 -7.82 -12.15
CA SER A 75 5.74 -6.85 -12.43
C SER A 75 6.79 -6.79 -11.31
N LEU A 76 8.01 -6.37 -11.63
CA LEU A 76 9.05 -6.12 -10.63
C LEU A 76 8.66 -5.00 -9.67
N ASN A 77 7.93 -3.99 -10.16
CA ASN A 77 7.33 -2.94 -9.33
C ASN A 77 6.39 -3.52 -8.26
N GLU A 78 5.53 -4.47 -8.63
CA GLU A 78 4.66 -5.16 -7.66
C GLU A 78 5.45 -5.96 -6.64
N LYS A 79 6.47 -6.71 -7.07
CA LYS A 79 7.33 -7.47 -6.14
C LYS A 79 8.05 -6.54 -5.16
N ALA A 80 8.59 -5.44 -5.65
CA ALA A 80 9.27 -4.43 -4.85
C ALA A 80 8.31 -3.74 -3.87
N ALA A 81 7.12 -3.35 -4.32
CA ALA A 81 6.12 -2.72 -3.47
C ALA A 81 5.62 -3.67 -2.36
N ILE A 82 5.42 -4.96 -2.65
CA ILE A 82 5.08 -5.98 -1.62
C ILE A 82 6.19 -6.13 -0.59
N PHE A 83 7.45 -6.10 -1.03
CA PHE A 83 8.58 -6.26 -0.13
C PHE A 83 8.72 -5.08 0.84
N LEU A 84 8.30 -3.88 0.43
CA LEU A 84 8.43 -2.64 1.20
C LEU A 84 7.23 -2.34 2.11
N TYR A 85 6.04 -2.81 1.77
CA TYR A 85 4.81 -2.65 2.54
C TYR A 85 4.73 -3.65 3.70
#